data_AF-A0A832B9S2-F1
#
_entry.id   AF-A0A832B9S2-F1
#
_cell.length_a   1.000
_cell.length_b   1.000
_cell.length_c   1.000
_cell.angle_alpha   90.00
_cell.angle_beta   90.00
_cell.angle_gamma   90.00
#
_symmetry.space_group_name_H-M   'P 1'
#
loop_
_entity.id
_entity.type
_entity.pdbx_description
1 polymer ?
#
loop_
_entity_poly.entity_id
_entity_poly.type
_entity_poly.pdbx_seq_one_letter_code
_entity_poly.pdbx_strand_id
1 'polypeptide(L)' 'RLQSRRIALGPGELNRIEGAVDRAASKGVRESLVLLDQTAFVVSVSNRTVITVVDRENLKHNVFTNIDGAVIA' A
#
# COMPACT_ATOMS: atom_id res chain seq x y z
N ARG A 1 -9.28 -2.75 13.92
CA ARG A 1 -8.85 -1.39 14.37
C ARG A 1 -7.38 -1.23 13.98
N LEU A 2 -7.11 -0.41 12.96
CA LEU A 2 -5.76 0.00 12.55
C LEU A 2 -5.07 0.62 13.76
N GLN A 3 -4.05 -0.05 14.32
CA GLN A 3 -3.14 0.60 15.24
C GLN A 3 -2.31 1.57 14.40
N SER A 4 -2.81 2.80 14.33
CA SER A 4 -2.22 3.91 13.59
C SER A 4 -0.86 4.25 14.19
N ARG A 5 0.20 3.57 13.74
CA ARG A 5 1.50 4.25 13.64
C ARG A 5 1.25 5.39 12.65
N ARG A 6 1.21 6.63 13.14
CA ARG A 6 0.98 7.82 12.32
C ARG A 6 2.18 8.00 11.40
N ILE A 7 2.18 7.29 10.28
CA ILE A 7 3.03 7.61 9.15
C ILE A 7 2.37 8.82 8.51
N ALA A 8 3.01 9.98 8.67
CA ALA A 8 2.55 11.22 8.10
C ALA A 8 2.82 11.17 6.59
N LEU A 9 1.79 10.80 5.82
CA LEU A 9 1.86 10.83 4.36
C LEU A 9 1.76 12.28 3.90
N GLY A 10 2.80 12.75 3.23
CA GLY A 10 2.80 14.02 2.54
C GLY A 10 1.90 13.99 1.30
N PRO A 11 1.53 15.16 0.74
CA PRO A 11 0.70 15.25 -0.45
C PRO A 11 1.28 14.49 -1.66
N GLY A 12 2.61 14.46 -1.80
CA GLY A 12 3.28 13.75 -2.90
C GLY A 12 3.17 12.22 -2.78
N GLU A 13 3.25 11.68 -1.56
CA GLU A 13 3.11 10.24 -1.31
C GLU A 13 1.67 9.80 -1.56
N LEU A 14 0.68 10.60 -1.13
CA LEU A 14 -0.73 10.34 -1.40
C LEU A 14 -1.02 10.25 -2.91
N ASN A 15 -0.50 11.19 -3.70
CA ASN A 15 -0.65 11.16 -5.16
C ASN A 15 0.00 9.91 -5.79
N ARG A 16 1.17 9.48 -5.29
CA ARG A 16 1.83 8.26 -5.80
C ARG A 16 1.05 6.99 -5.43
N ILE A 17 0.51 6.93 -4.22
CA ILE A 17 -0.35 5.83 -3.77
C ILE A 17 -1.62 5.79 -4.62
N GLU A 18 -2.26 6.93 -4.88
CA GLU A 18 -3.44 7.01 -5.74
C GLU A 18 -3.13 6.49 -7.15
N GLY A 19 -2.04 6.94 -7.76
CA GLY A 19 -1.61 6.40 -9.06
C GLY A 19 -1.30 4.89 -9.03
N ALA A 20 -0.76 4.38 -7.92
CA ALA A 20 -0.54 2.94 -7.74
C ALA A 20 -1.86 2.16 -7.63
N VAL A 21 -2.83 2.70 -6.90
CA VAL A 21 -4.19 2.15 -6.78
C VAL A 21 -4.87 2.12 -8.14
N ASP A 22 -4.77 3.19 -8.95
CA ASP A 22 -5.36 3.24 -10.28
C ASP A 22 -4.73 2.22 -11.23
N ARG A 23 -3.40 2.07 -11.19
CA ARG A 23 -2.70 1.01 -11.96
C ARG A 23 -3.18 -0.38 -11.54
N ALA A 24 -3.30 -0.64 -10.24
CA ALA A 24 -3.80 -1.91 -9.73
C ALA A 24 -5.25 -2.17 -10.19
N ALA A 25 -6.12 -1.15 -10.08
CA ALA A 25 -7.51 -1.21 -10.50
C ALA A 25 -7.64 -1.53 -12.00
N SER A 26 -6.80 -0.93 -12.85
CA SER A 26 -6.77 -1.20 -14.30
C SER A 26 -6.44 -2.66 -14.65
N LYS A 27 -5.88 -3.41 -13.70
CA LYS A 27 -5.54 -4.83 -13.84
C LYS A 27 -6.51 -5.76 -13.11
N GLY A 28 -7.58 -5.22 -12.52
CA GLY A 28 -8.57 -6.00 -11.76
C GLY A 28 -8.11 -6.45 -10.38
N VAL A 29 -7.00 -5.89 -9.87
CA VAL A 29 -6.48 -6.17 -8.52
C VAL A 29 -7.44 -5.58 -7.48
N ARG A 30 -7.75 -6.33 -6.43
CA ARG A 30 -8.70 -5.91 -5.38
C ARG A 30 -7.98 -5.48 -4.11
N GLU A 31 -6.89 -6.17 -3.77
CA GLU A 31 -6.07 -5.95 -2.58
C GLU A 31 -4.59 -5.99 -3.01
N SER A 32 -3.91 -4.85 -2.91
CA SER A 32 -2.57 -4.70 -3.47
C SER A 32 -1.56 -4.36 -2.39
N LEU A 33 -0.36 -4.94 -2.49
CA LEU A 33 0.82 -4.41 -1.81
C LEU A 33 1.46 -3.32 -2.67
N VAL A 34 1.39 -2.08 -2.21
CA VAL A 34 2.08 -0.95 -2.84
C VAL A 34 3.41 -0.73 -2.12
N LEU A 35 4.52 -0.94 -2.81
CA LEU A 35 5.84 -0.58 -2.32
C LEU A 35 6.18 0.81 -2.84
N LEU A 36 6.21 1.79 -1.94
CA LEU A 36 6.57 3.17 -2.23
C LEU A 36 7.89 3.47 -1.54
N ASP A 37 8.94 3.69 -2.34
CA ASP A 37 10.31 3.90 -1.89
C ASP A 37 10.82 2.77 -0.95
N GLN A 38 10.61 2.94 0.35
CA GLN A 38 11.09 2.04 1.41
C GLN A 38 9.96 1.62 2.37
N THR A 39 8.72 1.98 2.05
CA THR A 39 7.53 1.75 2.86
C THR A 39 6.54 0.91 2.06
N ALA A 40 6.03 -0.17 2.65
CA ALA A 40 5.00 -0.98 2.03
C ALA A 40 3.63 -0.63 2.60
N PHE A 41 2.65 -0.56 1.71
CA PHE A 41 1.27 -0.24 1.99
C PHE A 41 0.41 -1.38 1.50
N VAL A 42 -0.38 -2.00 2.39
CA VAL A 42 -1.48 -2.85 1.94
C VAL A 42 -2.67 -1.95 1.69
N VAL A 43 -3.16 -1.93 0.47
CA VAL A 43 -4.27 -1.07 0.05
C VAL A 43 -5.43 -1.91 -0.48
N SER A 44 -6.62 -1.58 -0.04
CA SER A 44 -7.84 -2.05 -0.67
C SER A 44 -8.09 -1.19 -1.89
N VAL A 45 -7.83 -1.73 -3.07
CA VAL A 45 -8.07 -1.05 -4.34
C VAL A 45 -9.57 -0.83 -4.52
N SER A 46 -10.38 -1.82 -4.12
CA SER A 46 -11.84 -1.76 -4.20
C SER A 46 -12.41 -0.62 -3.35
N ASN A 47 -11.86 -0.41 -2.15
CA ASN A 47 -12.32 0.64 -1.24
C ASN A 47 -11.49 1.94 -1.35
N ARG A 48 -10.43 1.95 -2.17
CA ARG A 48 -9.41 3.01 -2.24
C ARG A 48 -8.90 3.43 -0.85
N THR A 49 -8.66 2.45 0.04
CA THR A 49 -8.21 2.69 1.41
C THR A 49 -6.87 2.02 1.71
N VAL A 50 -6.06 2.68 2.55
CA VAL A 50 -4.83 2.09 3.09
C VAL A 50 -5.17 1.29 4.34
N ILE A 51 -4.92 -0.03 4.33
CA ILE A 51 -5.22 -0.95 5.43
C ILE A 51 -4.01 -1.15 6.35
N THR A 52 -2.79 -1.16 5.81
CA THR A 52 -1.58 -1.41 6.60
C THR A 52 -0.44 -0.60 6.04
N VAL A 53 0.42 -0.10 6.92
CA VAL A 53 1.65 0.59 6.55
C VAL A 53 2.82 0.01 7.32
N VAL A 54 3.89 -0.34 6.61
CA VAL A 54 5.10 -0.95 7.17
C VAL A 54 6.32 -0.20 6.64
N ASP A 55 7.11 0.38 7.54
CA ASP A 55 8.38 1.03 7.19
C ASP A 55 9.49 0.02 6.89
N ARG A 56 10.59 0.52 6.30
CA ARG A 56 11.75 -0.27 5.87
C ARG A 56 12.28 -1.23 6.93
N GLU A 57 12.37 -0.77 8.18
CA GLU A 57 12.97 -1.54 9.26
C GLU A 57 12.11 -2.76 9.60
N ASN A 58 10.79 -2.60 9.48
CA ASN A 58 9.84 -3.66 9.72
C ASN A 58 9.54 -4.50 8.46
N LEU A 59 10.05 -4.18 7.26
CA LEU A 59 9.78 -5.00 6.07
C LEU A 59 10.49 -6.36 6.07
N LYS A 60 11.65 -6.46 6.72
CA LYS A 60 12.45 -7.69 6.71
C LYS A 60 11.70 -8.81 7.43
N HIS A 61 11.55 -9.94 6.75
CA HIS A 61 10.87 -11.16 7.24
C HIS A 61 9.33 -11.07 7.39
N ASN A 62 8.68 -10.00 6.89
CA ASN A 62 7.22 -9.94 6.89
C ASN A 62 6.61 -10.73 5.72
N VAL A 63 5.59 -11.51 6.02
CA VAL A 63 4.75 -12.20 5.04
C VAL A 63 3.43 -11.47 4.94
N PHE A 64 3.12 -10.94 3.75
CA PHE A 64 1.83 -10.34 3.44
C PHE A 64 0.95 -11.41 2.79
N THR A 65 -0.27 -11.56 3.29
CA THR A 65 -1.26 -12.51 2.76
C THR A 65 -2.49 -11.75 2.28
N ASN A 66 -3.38 -12.46 1.57
CA ASN A 66 -4.64 -11.91 1.09
C ASN A 66 -4.48 -10.69 0.17
N ILE A 67 -3.36 -10.63 -0.55
CA ILE A 67 -3.11 -9.69 -1.65
C ILE A 67 -3.18 -10.46 -2.97
N ASP A 68 -3.80 -9.85 -3.98
CA ASP A 68 -3.92 -10.40 -5.34
C ASP A 68 -3.08 -9.62 -6.36
N GLY A 69 -2.38 -8.56 -5.90
CA GLY A 69 -1.41 -7.84 -6.71
C GLY A 69 -0.33 -7.14 -5.87
N ALA A 70 0.71 -6.70 -6.58
CA ALA A 70 1.73 -5.83 -6.02
C ALA A 70 2.07 -4.73 -7.03
N VAL A 71 2.22 -3.50 -6.54
CA VAL A 71 2.61 -2.35 -7.34
C VAL A 71 3.87 -1.74 -6.74
N ILE A 72 4.89 -1.58 -7.58
CA ILE A 72 6.11 -0.86 -7.22
C ILE A 72 5.96 0.55 -7.77
N ALA A 73 6.12 1.57 -6.91
CA ALA A 73 5.78 2.96 -7.21
C ALA A 73 6.86 3.93 -6.74
#